data_AF-A0AAW6DCC6-F1
#
_entry.id   AF-A0AAW6DCC6-F1
#
_cell.length_a   1.000
_cell.length_b   1.000
_cell.length_c   1.000
_cell.angle_alpha   90.00
_cell.angle_beta   90.00
_cell.angle_gamma   90.00
#
_symmetry.space_group_name_H-M   'P 1'
#
loop_
_entity.id
_entity.type
_entity.pdbx_description
1 polymer ?
#
loop_
_entity_poly.entity_id
_entity_poly.type
_entity_poly.pdbx_seq_one_letter_code
_entity_poly.pdbx_strand_id
1 'polypeptide(L)'
;MRKKLLKQNTIIVAAYHNNNIRTYPACFPGVFGVRQDREGVLCENQFMFQQQAGVCCENLIVAHRWGSQGETASNSYAAPVISGYITKFLEHKPEAKFQQVSKFLKCKSEKGQEYPSALQKVLRKERSIEIPIIVGLGLFCDEMLQLRNCFTKSGYGVVILQEIKTTSDAIPMDYYFEEK
;
A
#
# COMPACT_ATOMS: atom_id res chain seq x y z
N MET A 1 -10.07 0.24 11.03
CA MET A 1 -10.19 -0.96 10.18
C MET A 1 -8.99 -1.92 10.33
N ARG A 2 -7.75 -1.55 9.98
CA ARG A 2 -6.53 -2.40 10.10
C ARG A 2 -6.33 -3.08 11.46
N LYS A 3 -6.34 -2.30 12.57
CA LYS A 3 -6.15 -2.84 13.93
C LYS A 3 -7.17 -3.92 14.31
N LYS A 4 -8.38 -3.89 13.73
CA LYS A 4 -9.43 -4.90 13.95
C LYS A 4 -9.13 -6.18 13.15
N LEU A 5 -8.76 -6.04 11.87
CA LEU A 5 -8.41 -7.17 10.99
C LEU A 5 -7.15 -7.91 11.46
N LEU A 6 -6.11 -7.18 11.87
CA LEU A 6 -4.90 -7.80 12.42
C LEU A 6 -5.17 -8.56 13.72
N LYS A 7 -6.09 -8.06 14.57
CA LYS A 7 -6.56 -8.77 15.77
C LYS A 7 -7.37 -10.03 15.44
N GLN A 8 -7.99 -10.09 14.27
CA GLN A 8 -8.73 -11.25 13.75
C GLN A 8 -7.83 -12.22 12.97
N ASN A 9 -6.50 -12.10 13.09
CA ASN A 9 -5.53 -12.91 12.35
C ASN A 9 -5.69 -12.87 10.82
N THR A 10 -6.28 -11.79 10.28
CA THR A 10 -6.42 -11.60 8.84
C THR A 10 -5.08 -11.18 8.24
N ILE A 11 -4.62 -11.93 7.23
CA ILE A 11 -3.45 -11.57 6.43
C ILE A 11 -3.87 -10.58 5.35
N ILE A 12 -3.16 -9.45 5.27
CA ILE A 12 -3.47 -8.38 4.32
C ILE A 12 -2.32 -8.28 3.32
N VAL A 13 -2.66 -8.32 2.03
CA VAL A 13 -1.75 -8.04 0.91
C VAL A 13 -2.29 -6.81 0.19
N ALA A 14 -1.44 -5.82 -0.08
CA ALA A 14 -1.86 -4.59 -0.73
C ALA A 14 -0.80 -4.07 -1.71
N ALA A 15 -1.26 -3.65 -2.88
CA ALA A 15 -0.40 -3.10 -3.92
C ALA A 15 -0.07 -1.62 -3.65
N TYR A 16 1.14 -1.23 -4.03
CA TYR A 16 1.52 0.17 -4.13
C TYR A 16 0.87 0.86 -5.34
N HIS A 17 0.92 2.20 -5.37
CA HIS A 17 0.54 2.97 -6.56
C HIS A 17 1.32 2.49 -7.79
N ASN A 18 0.71 2.54 -8.98
CA ASN A 18 1.34 2.18 -10.27
C ASN A 18 2.53 3.06 -10.67
N ASN A 19 2.99 3.97 -9.82
CA ASN A 19 4.21 4.75 -10.01
C ASN A 19 5.29 4.39 -8.97
N ASN A 20 5.14 3.26 -8.26
CA ASN A 20 6.00 2.88 -7.12
C ASN A 20 6.09 3.98 -6.04
N ILE A 21 4.94 4.57 -5.72
CA ILE A 21 4.78 5.56 -4.66
C ILE A 21 4.21 4.86 -3.45
N ARG A 22 4.74 5.21 -2.26
CA ARG A 22 4.21 4.80 -0.97
C ARG A 22 2.71 5.11 -0.90
N THR A 23 1.91 4.09 -0.65
CA THR A 23 0.47 4.22 -0.47
C THR A 23 0.01 3.36 0.68
N TYR A 24 -1.11 3.78 1.27
CA TYR A 24 -1.79 3.02 2.31
C TYR A 24 -2.93 2.22 1.68
N PRO A 25 -3.16 0.96 2.10
CA PRO A 25 -2.57 0.31 3.28
C PRO A 25 -1.22 -0.41 3.06
N ALA A 26 -0.64 -0.40 1.85
CA ALA A 26 0.57 -1.17 1.51
C ALA A 26 1.81 -0.88 2.39
N CYS A 27 1.95 0.36 2.89
CA CYS A 27 3.01 0.77 3.82
C CYS A 27 2.79 0.39 5.30
N PHE A 28 1.62 -0.14 5.69
CA PHE A 28 1.35 -0.34 7.12
C PHE A 28 2.13 -1.54 7.68
N PRO A 29 2.68 -1.45 8.91
CA PRO A 29 3.23 -2.61 9.61
C PRO A 29 2.20 -3.74 9.72
N GLY A 30 2.62 -4.98 9.43
CA GLY A 30 1.75 -6.15 9.38
C GLY A 30 0.93 -6.30 8.08
N VAL A 31 1.22 -5.51 7.05
CA VAL A 31 0.68 -5.68 5.69
C VAL A 31 1.78 -6.15 4.76
N PHE A 32 1.49 -7.10 3.88
CA PHE A 32 2.40 -7.45 2.79
C PHE A 32 2.23 -6.44 1.65
N GLY A 33 3.13 -5.46 1.61
CA GLY A 33 3.16 -4.41 0.59
C GLY A 33 3.88 -4.91 -0.66
N VAL A 34 3.21 -4.82 -1.82
CA VAL A 34 3.70 -5.44 -3.06
C VAL A 34 3.80 -4.47 -4.21
N ARG A 35 4.77 -4.70 -5.09
CA ARG A 35 4.89 -4.05 -6.39
C ARG A 35 5.32 -5.06 -7.45
N GLN A 36 5.06 -4.70 -8.69
CA GLN A 36 5.46 -5.50 -9.83
C GLN A 36 6.91 -5.19 -10.22
N ASP A 37 7.65 -6.21 -10.65
CA ASP A 37 8.95 -6.04 -11.29
C ASP A 37 8.81 -5.28 -12.61
N ARG A 38 9.53 -4.18 -12.75
CA ARG A 38 9.55 -3.33 -13.94
C ARG A 38 10.90 -3.34 -14.63
N GLU A 39 11.90 -3.89 -13.96
CA GLU A 39 13.31 -3.87 -14.34
C GLU A 39 13.69 -5.21 -15.01
N GLY A 40 12.82 -6.23 -14.91
CA GLY A 40 12.99 -7.52 -15.58
C GLY A 40 14.06 -8.39 -14.91
N VAL A 41 14.25 -8.24 -13.61
CA VAL A 41 15.25 -8.96 -12.81
C VAL A 41 14.76 -10.34 -12.36
N LEU A 42 13.44 -10.49 -12.21
CA LEU A 42 12.80 -11.72 -11.78
C LEU A 42 12.35 -12.54 -12.99
N CYS A 43 12.44 -13.86 -12.89
CA CYS A 43 11.82 -14.80 -13.81
C CYS A 43 10.39 -15.16 -13.37
N GLU A 44 9.68 -15.92 -14.20
CA GLU A 44 8.32 -16.35 -13.91
C GLU A 44 8.20 -17.05 -12.54
N ASN A 45 7.13 -16.75 -11.80
CA ASN A 45 6.89 -17.24 -10.43
C ASN A 45 7.95 -16.83 -9.40
N GLN A 46 8.79 -15.84 -9.69
CA GLN A 46 9.74 -15.32 -8.70
C GLN A 46 9.22 -14.06 -8.03
N PHE A 47 9.65 -13.89 -6.78
CA PHE A 47 9.48 -12.66 -6.03
C PHE A 47 10.66 -12.49 -5.07
N MET A 48 10.92 -11.26 -4.66
CA MET A 48 11.98 -10.92 -3.72
C MET A 48 11.53 -9.90 -2.68
N PHE A 49 12.29 -9.80 -1.60
CA PHE A 49 12.20 -8.70 -0.64
C PHE A 49 13.29 -7.68 -0.96
N GLN A 50 12.90 -6.46 -1.30
CA GLN A 50 13.85 -5.34 -1.35
C GLN A 50 14.19 -4.89 0.08
N GLN A 51 15.36 -4.30 0.26
CA GLN A 51 15.70 -3.51 1.45
C GLN A 51 15.67 -2.03 1.13
N GLN A 52 15.02 -1.24 1.98
CA GLN A 52 15.02 0.21 1.90
C GLN A 52 14.93 0.79 3.32
N ALA A 53 15.81 1.73 3.65
CA ALA A 53 15.81 2.38 4.96
C ALA A 53 14.45 3.05 5.26
N GLY A 54 13.97 2.88 6.49
CA GLY A 54 12.70 3.46 6.95
C GLY A 54 11.44 2.85 6.34
N VAL A 55 11.49 1.59 5.88
CA VAL A 55 10.32 0.79 5.47
C VAL A 55 10.46 -0.61 6.05
N CYS A 56 9.36 -1.17 6.59
CA CYS A 56 9.38 -2.54 7.08
C CYS A 56 9.53 -3.53 5.90
N CYS A 57 10.31 -4.59 6.10
CA CYS A 57 10.63 -5.54 5.04
C CYS A 57 9.39 -6.19 4.42
N GLU A 58 8.36 -6.49 5.22
CA GLU A 58 7.09 -7.04 4.74
C GLU A 58 6.38 -6.15 3.72
N ASN A 59 6.67 -4.85 3.75
CA ASN A 59 6.10 -3.87 2.84
C ASN A 59 6.91 -3.73 1.55
N LEU A 60 7.98 -4.50 1.32
CA LEU A 60 8.91 -4.31 0.22
C LEU A 60 9.00 -5.54 -0.70
N ILE A 61 7.86 -6.18 -0.99
CA ILE A 61 7.83 -7.33 -1.88
C ILE A 61 7.77 -6.86 -3.34
N VAL A 62 8.64 -7.43 -4.18
CA VAL A 62 8.59 -7.29 -5.63
C VAL A 62 8.28 -8.63 -6.24
N ALA A 63 7.22 -8.73 -7.03
CA ALA A 63 6.85 -9.95 -7.73
C ALA A 63 7.05 -9.81 -9.25
N HIS A 64 7.42 -10.90 -9.90
CA HIS A 64 7.55 -10.99 -11.35
C HIS A 64 6.35 -10.39 -12.08
N ARG A 65 6.63 -9.73 -13.20
CA ARG A 65 5.62 -9.19 -14.09
C ARG A 65 5.08 -10.25 -15.05
N TRP A 66 3.82 -10.60 -14.89
CA TRP A 66 3.07 -11.24 -15.98
C TRP A 66 2.57 -10.19 -16.98
N GLY A 67 2.69 -10.51 -18.27
CA GLY A 67 2.25 -9.66 -19.38
C GLY A 67 3.26 -9.59 -20.51
N SER A 68 2.77 -9.33 -21.72
CA SER A 68 3.61 -9.14 -22.92
C SER A 68 4.36 -7.79 -22.88
N GLN A 69 5.47 -7.68 -23.63
CA GLN A 69 6.13 -6.39 -23.81
C GLN A 69 5.15 -5.39 -24.43
N GLY A 70 4.86 -4.29 -23.73
CA GLY A 70 3.96 -3.23 -24.20
C GLY A 70 2.71 -3.00 -23.34
N GLU A 71 2.34 -3.93 -22.45
CA GLU A 71 1.27 -3.67 -21.49
C GLU A 71 1.69 -2.61 -20.46
N THR A 72 0.72 -1.90 -19.86
CA THR A 72 1.04 -0.91 -18.82
C THR A 72 1.36 -1.62 -17.51
N ALA A 73 2.53 -1.31 -16.92
CA ALA A 73 2.93 -1.90 -15.64
C ALA A 73 1.93 -1.49 -14.53
N SER A 74 1.35 -2.48 -13.85
CA SER A 74 0.35 -2.27 -12.80
C SER A 74 0.69 -3.11 -11.58
N ASN A 75 0.94 -2.44 -10.46
CA ASN A 75 1.31 -3.08 -9.21
C ASN A 75 0.16 -3.94 -8.65
N SER A 76 -1.07 -3.69 -9.08
CA SER A 76 -2.24 -4.49 -8.72
C SER A 76 -2.09 -5.96 -9.13
N TYR A 77 -1.33 -6.28 -10.18
CA TYR A 77 -1.09 -7.67 -10.59
C TYR A 77 -0.11 -8.41 -9.68
N ALA A 78 0.68 -7.72 -8.86
CA ALA A 78 1.58 -8.36 -7.89
C ALA A 78 0.85 -8.85 -6.63
N ALA A 79 -0.26 -8.20 -6.25
CA ALA A 79 -1.06 -8.57 -5.07
C ALA A 79 -1.67 -9.99 -5.14
N PRO A 80 -2.32 -10.41 -6.24
CA PRO A 80 -2.85 -11.76 -6.35
C PRO A 80 -1.75 -12.83 -6.35
N VAL A 81 -0.56 -12.53 -6.87
CA VAL A 81 0.58 -13.46 -6.89
C VAL A 81 1.01 -13.81 -5.47
N ILE A 82 1.31 -12.79 -4.66
CA ILE A 82 1.70 -13.00 -3.27
C ILE A 82 0.56 -13.60 -2.46
N SER A 83 -0.69 -13.19 -2.73
CA SER A 83 -1.87 -13.82 -2.13
C SER A 83 -1.92 -15.32 -2.45
N GLY A 84 -1.60 -15.74 -3.67
CA GLY A 84 -1.55 -17.15 -4.07
C GLY A 84 -0.51 -17.97 -3.29
N TYR A 85 0.70 -17.42 -3.10
CA TYR A 85 1.72 -18.05 -2.24
C TYR A 85 1.21 -18.24 -0.81
N ILE A 86 0.57 -17.21 -0.25
CA ILE A 86 0.05 -17.22 1.11
C ILE A 86 -1.09 -18.24 1.23
N THR A 87 -2.06 -18.23 0.33
CA THR A 87 -3.20 -19.17 0.33
C THR A 87 -2.71 -20.61 0.29
N LYS A 88 -1.78 -20.95 -0.61
CA LYS A 88 -1.21 -22.31 -0.71
C LYS A 88 -0.52 -22.75 0.58
N PHE A 89 0.14 -21.83 1.28
CA PHE A 89 0.72 -22.12 2.59
C PHE A 89 -0.34 -22.32 3.67
N LEU A 90 -1.39 -21.49 3.67
CA LEU A 90 -2.49 -21.55 4.64
C LEU A 90 -3.38 -22.78 4.43
N GLU A 91 -3.53 -23.30 3.22
CA GLU A 91 -4.21 -24.59 2.96
C GLU A 91 -3.63 -25.73 3.79
N HIS A 92 -2.31 -25.72 4.01
CA HIS A 92 -1.61 -26.73 4.79
C HIS A 92 -1.46 -26.33 6.27
N LYS A 93 -1.62 -25.04 6.59
CA LYS A 93 -1.49 -24.48 7.94
C LYS A 93 -2.52 -23.36 8.18
N PRO A 94 -3.82 -23.69 8.37
CA PRO A 94 -4.89 -22.70 8.40
C PRO A 94 -4.77 -21.67 9.53
N GLU A 95 -4.22 -22.09 10.67
CA GLU A 95 -4.04 -21.25 11.86
C GLU A 95 -2.72 -20.45 11.86
N ALA A 96 -1.96 -20.48 10.75
CA ALA A 96 -0.68 -19.79 10.69
C ALA A 96 -0.87 -18.28 10.82
N LYS A 97 -0.08 -17.67 11.70
CA LYS A 97 -0.11 -16.22 11.95
C LYS A 97 0.83 -15.48 11.00
N PHE A 98 0.68 -14.16 10.94
CA PHE A 98 1.49 -13.27 10.11
C PHE A 98 2.99 -13.58 10.12
N GLN A 99 3.58 -13.84 11.30
CA GLN A 99 5.01 -14.14 11.42
C GLN A 99 5.42 -15.45 10.72
N GLN A 100 4.57 -16.48 10.79
CA GLN A 100 4.82 -17.76 10.12
C GLN A 100 4.71 -17.60 8.60
N VAL A 101 3.72 -16.83 8.13
CA VAL A 101 3.57 -16.48 6.71
C VAL A 101 4.76 -15.66 6.21
N SER A 102 5.18 -14.65 6.97
CA SER A 102 6.35 -13.82 6.64
C SER A 102 7.62 -14.67 6.54
N LYS A 103 7.84 -15.59 7.48
CA LYS A 103 8.96 -16.54 7.42
C LYS A 103 8.88 -17.45 6.19
N PHE A 104 7.70 -17.98 5.87
CA PHE A 104 7.49 -18.79 4.67
C PHE A 104 7.83 -18.01 3.39
N LEU A 105 7.32 -16.79 3.24
CA LEU A 105 7.60 -15.95 2.08
C LEU A 105 9.10 -15.64 1.96
N LYS A 106 9.78 -15.27 3.05
CA LYS A 106 11.24 -15.03 3.06
C LYS A 106 12.06 -16.28 2.71
N CYS A 107 11.55 -17.48 3.01
CA CYS A 107 12.19 -18.73 2.59
C CYS A 107 11.98 -19.03 1.11
N LYS A 108 10.89 -18.56 0.51
CA LYS A 108 10.54 -18.78 -0.91
C LYS A 108 11.05 -17.69 -1.85
N SER A 109 11.39 -16.52 -1.33
CA SER A 109 11.87 -15.40 -2.12
C SER A 109 13.28 -15.62 -2.66
N GLU A 110 13.55 -15.02 -3.82
CA GLU A 110 14.90 -14.93 -4.38
C GLU A 110 15.84 -14.13 -3.47
N LYS A 111 17.11 -14.55 -3.42
CA LYS A 111 18.16 -13.99 -2.55
C LYS A 111 19.36 -13.58 -3.39
N GLY A 112 20.12 -12.59 -2.90
CA GLY A 112 21.39 -12.18 -3.50
C GLY A 112 21.28 -11.25 -4.71
N GLN A 113 20.06 -10.87 -5.10
CA GLN A 113 19.82 -9.81 -6.08
C GLN A 113 19.35 -8.55 -5.36
N GLU A 114 19.86 -7.39 -5.77
CA GLU A 114 19.33 -6.09 -5.35
C GLU A 114 18.36 -5.57 -6.41
N TYR A 115 17.21 -5.04 -5.96
CA TYR A 115 16.27 -4.42 -6.87
C TYR A 115 16.59 -2.94 -7.04
N PRO A 116 16.88 -2.46 -8.27
CA PRO A 116 17.54 -1.18 -8.49
C PRO A 116 16.63 0.04 -8.22
N SER A 117 15.33 -0.12 -8.41
CA SER A 117 14.37 0.99 -8.24
C SER A 117 13.81 1.04 -6.82
N ALA A 118 13.91 2.19 -6.14
CA ALA A 118 13.38 2.41 -4.80
C ALA A 118 11.88 2.79 -4.81
N LEU A 119 11.21 2.58 -3.67
CA LEU A 119 9.86 3.09 -3.43
C LEU A 119 9.91 4.59 -3.09
N GLN A 120 9.20 5.41 -3.86
CA GLN A 120 9.20 6.86 -3.74
C GLN A 120 8.20 7.34 -2.66
N LYS A 121 8.56 8.43 -1.97
CA LYS A 121 7.70 9.05 -0.93
C LYS A 121 6.72 10.08 -1.49
N VAL A 122 6.98 10.66 -2.67
CA VAL A 122 6.28 11.87 -3.15
C VAL A 122 5.80 11.69 -4.59
N LEU A 123 4.57 12.14 -4.87
CA LEU A 123 4.08 12.37 -6.24
C LEU A 123 4.90 13.52 -6.83
N ARG A 124 5.70 13.27 -7.87
CA ARG A 124 6.43 14.35 -8.57
C ARG A 124 5.45 15.46 -8.95
N LYS A 125 5.84 16.71 -8.66
CA LYS A 125 5.03 17.96 -8.77
C LYS A 125 4.42 18.23 -10.15
N GLU A 126 4.81 17.49 -11.17
CA GLU A 126 4.54 17.81 -12.59
C GLU A 126 3.24 17.20 -13.15
N ARG A 127 2.33 16.69 -12.32
CA ARG A 127 1.02 16.26 -12.80
C ARG A 127 -0.03 17.29 -12.42
N SER A 128 -0.87 17.69 -13.38
CA SER A 128 -2.07 18.45 -13.09
C SER A 128 -2.89 17.66 -12.08
N ILE A 129 -3.02 18.21 -10.88
CA ILE A 129 -3.86 17.60 -9.86
C ILE A 129 -5.31 17.79 -10.32
N GLU A 130 -5.91 16.75 -10.87
CA GLU A 130 -7.33 16.75 -11.27
C GLU A 130 -8.26 16.75 -10.05
N ILE A 131 -7.75 16.32 -8.89
CA ILE A 131 -8.51 16.20 -7.64
C ILE A 131 -8.22 17.42 -6.75
N PRO A 132 -9.14 18.39 -6.59
CA PRO A 132 -8.88 19.58 -5.81
C PRO A 132 -8.49 19.22 -4.37
N ILE A 133 -7.32 19.68 -3.94
CA ILE A 133 -6.88 19.61 -2.54
C ILE A 133 -7.25 20.94 -1.89
N ILE A 134 -8.07 20.89 -0.84
CA ILE A 134 -8.48 22.08 -0.11
C ILE A 134 -7.94 21.97 1.31
N VAL A 135 -7.14 22.97 1.69
CA VAL A 135 -6.60 23.08 3.03
C VAL A 135 -7.45 24.09 3.81
N GLY A 136 -8.20 23.59 4.81
CA GLY A 136 -9.03 24.43 5.67
C GLY A 136 -8.24 25.14 6.76
N LEU A 137 -7.42 26.13 6.39
CA LEU A 137 -6.65 26.91 7.36
C LEU A 137 -7.59 27.78 8.21
N GLY A 138 -7.59 27.56 9.52
CA GLY A 138 -8.40 28.32 10.47
C GLY A 138 -9.90 27.98 10.47
N LEU A 139 -10.32 26.93 9.75
CA LEU A 139 -11.70 26.49 9.75
C LEU A 139 -12.00 25.60 10.97
N PHE A 140 -13.15 25.84 11.61
CA PHE A 140 -13.69 24.97 12.63
C PHE A 140 -14.23 23.67 12.02
N CYS A 141 -14.42 22.64 12.86
CA CYS A 141 -14.92 21.33 12.42
C CYS A 141 -16.25 21.43 11.66
N ASP A 142 -17.17 22.27 12.11
CA ASP A 142 -18.49 22.43 11.46
C ASP A 142 -18.38 23.09 10.08
N GLU A 143 -17.46 24.04 9.91
CA GLU A 143 -17.20 24.69 8.62
C GLU A 143 -16.60 23.70 7.61
N MET A 144 -15.70 22.83 8.08
CA MET A 144 -15.15 21.73 7.28
C MET A 144 -16.24 20.72 6.86
N LEU A 145 -17.22 20.45 7.74
CA LEU A 145 -18.37 19.59 7.41
C LEU A 145 -19.33 20.25 6.42
N GLN A 146 -19.56 21.56 6.54
CA GLN A 146 -20.36 22.31 5.56
C GLN A 146 -19.69 22.27 4.18
N LEU A 147 -18.38 22.49 4.12
CA LEU A 147 -17.61 22.41 2.89
C LEU A 147 -17.71 21.02 2.26
N ARG A 148 -17.53 19.97 3.06
CA ARG A 148 -17.73 18.57 2.62
C ARG A 148 -19.12 18.38 2.01
N ASN A 149 -20.17 18.84 2.69
CA ASN A 149 -21.54 18.70 2.21
C ASN A 149 -21.77 19.44 0.89
N CYS A 150 -21.17 20.61 0.69
CA CYS A 150 -21.23 21.34 -0.58
C CYS A 150 -20.62 20.52 -1.73
N PHE A 151 -19.41 19.97 -1.55
CA PHE A 151 -18.77 19.12 -2.56
C PHE A 151 -19.53 17.83 -2.82
N THR A 152 -20.04 17.17 -1.78
CA THR A 152 -20.86 15.97 -1.93
C THR A 152 -22.15 16.25 -2.71
N LYS A 153 -22.83 17.37 -2.44
CA LYS A 153 -24.01 17.80 -3.21
C LYS A 153 -23.70 18.09 -4.67
N SER A 154 -22.49 18.56 -4.96
CA SER A 154 -21.99 18.76 -6.33
C SER A 154 -21.47 17.47 -7.00
N GLY A 155 -21.68 16.30 -6.38
CA GLY A 155 -21.35 14.99 -6.97
C GLY A 155 -19.91 14.52 -6.70
N TYR A 156 -19.12 15.23 -5.88
CA TYR A 156 -17.75 14.83 -5.58
C TYR A 156 -17.70 13.81 -4.42
N GLY A 157 -16.81 12.82 -4.56
CA GLY A 157 -16.37 11.99 -3.44
C GLY A 157 -15.41 12.79 -2.56
N VAL A 158 -15.77 13.01 -1.29
CA VAL A 158 -14.97 13.82 -0.36
C VAL A 158 -14.33 12.94 0.70
N VAL A 159 -13.02 13.08 0.88
CA VAL A 159 -12.25 12.47 1.97
C VAL A 159 -11.75 13.58 2.87
N ILE A 160 -12.05 13.50 4.17
CA ILE A 160 -11.59 14.47 5.17
C ILE A 160 -10.34 13.92 5.85
N LEU A 161 -9.28 14.74 5.88
CA LEU A 161 -8.10 14.51 6.70
C LEU A 161 -8.14 15.43 7.93
N GLN A 162 -7.88 14.89 9.13
CA GLN A 162 -7.84 15.68 10.38
C GLN A 162 -6.63 15.30 11.24
N GLU A 163 -5.96 16.27 11.86
CA GLU A 163 -4.93 16.01 12.87
C GLU A 163 -5.52 15.31 14.10
N ILE A 164 -6.62 15.85 14.62
CA ILE A 164 -7.40 15.25 15.70
C ILE A 164 -8.73 14.79 15.11
N LYS A 165 -8.97 13.47 15.13
CA LYS A 165 -10.18 12.89 14.55
C LYS A 165 -11.41 13.26 15.37
N THR A 166 -12.23 14.16 14.86
CA THR A 166 -13.54 14.53 15.42
C THR A 166 -14.70 13.95 14.61
N THR A 167 -14.48 13.71 13.32
CA THR A 167 -15.49 13.13 12.41
C THR A 167 -15.29 11.62 12.26
N SER A 168 -16.37 10.83 12.30
CA SER A 168 -16.30 9.35 12.31
C SER A 168 -15.60 8.73 11.09
N ASP A 169 -15.70 9.37 9.92
CA ASP A 169 -15.14 8.94 8.64
C ASP A 169 -13.88 9.71 8.21
N ALA A 170 -13.41 10.66 9.02
CA ALA A 170 -12.13 11.31 8.75
C ALA A 170 -10.95 10.32 8.89
N ILE A 171 -9.95 10.53 8.04
CA ILE A 171 -8.66 9.84 8.10
C ILE A 171 -7.70 10.71 8.92
N PRO A 172 -7.11 10.18 10.00
CA PRO A 172 -6.07 10.88 10.75
C PRO A 172 -4.89 11.32 9.86
N MET A 173 -4.45 12.58 10.01
CA MET A 173 -3.36 13.16 9.21
C MET A 173 -1.99 12.56 9.54
N ASP A 174 -1.80 12.06 10.77
CA ASP A 174 -0.60 11.35 11.21
C ASP A 174 -0.28 10.12 10.34
N TYR A 175 -1.27 9.55 9.65
CA TYR A 175 -1.02 8.51 8.64
C TYR A 175 -0.23 9.00 7.43
N TYR A 176 -0.26 10.28 7.12
CA TYR A 176 0.41 10.85 5.94
C TYR A 176 1.69 11.60 6.27
N PHE A 177 1.98 11.85 7.54
CA PHE A 177 3.21 12.49 7.99
C PHE A 177 4.18 11.46 8.57
N GLU A 178 5.48 11.64 8.34
CA GLU A 178 6.49 10.83 9.02
C GLU A 178 6.56 11.28 10.50
N GLU A 179 6.62 10.32 11.43
CA GLU A 179 7.03 10.61 12.80
C GLU A 179 8.40 11.30 12.75
N LYS A 180 8.50 12.51 13.30
CA LYS A 180 9.76 13.26 13.40
C LYS A 180 10.74 12.60 14.36
#